data_AF-A0A952GK00-F1
#
_entry.id   AF-A0A952GK00-F1
#
_cell.length_a   1.000
_cell.length_b   1.000
_cell.length_c   1.000
_cell.angle_alpha   90.00
_cell.angle_beta   90.00
_cell.angle_gamma   90.00
#
_symmetry.space_group_name_H-M   'P 1'
#
loop_
_entity.id
_entity.type
_entity.pdbx_description
1 polymer ?
#
loop_
_entity_poly.entity_id
_entity_poly.type
_entity_poly.pdbx_seq_one_letter_code
_entity_poly.pdbx_strand_id
1 'polypeptide(L)' 'MFADLPSFATYLHAGIRDGFEVVFFRMTGRGFILEGGTTAVEGGIPWSVQYRVEVDQAWET' A
#
# COMPACT_ATOMS: atom_id res chain seq x y z
N MET A 1 3.84 -22.53 4.03
CA MET A 1 4.91 -21.63 3.53
C MET A 1 4.22 -20.44 2.90
N PHE A 2 4.63 -19.21 3.21
CA PHE A 2 4.08 -18.02 2.54
C PHE A 2 4.75 -17.83 1.18
N ALA A 3 4.02 -17.25 0.24
CA ALA A 3 4.57 -16.87 -1.06
C ALA A 3 5.50 -15.66 -0.91
N ASP A 4 6.44 -15.52 -1.82
CA ASP A 4 7.24 -14.30 -1.95
C ASP A 4 6.33 -13.10 -2.20
N LEU A 5 6.81 -11.93 -1.81
CA LEU A 5 6.06 -10.71 -2.04
C LEU A 5 5.86 -10.45 -3.54
N PRO A 6 4.65 -10.09 -3.98
CA PRO A 6 4.44 -9.65 -5.36
C PRO A 6 5.11 -8.29 -5.58
N SER A 7 5.37 -7.94 -6.84
CA SER A 7 5.93 -6.61 -7.19
C SER A 7 4.94 -5.47 -6.92
N PHE A 8 3.65 -5.75 -6.91
CA PHE A 8 2.59 -4.82 -6.54
C PHE A 8 1.33 -5.54 -6.08
N ALA A 9 0.46 -4.83 -5.38
CA ALA A 9 -0.90 -5.24 -5.09
C ALA A 9 -1.86 -4.06 -5.26
N THR A 10 -3.12 -4.36 -5.56
CA THR A 10 -4.19 -3.37 -5.67
C THR A 10 -5.38 -3.85 -4.86
N TYR A 11 -5.97 -2.94 -4.09
CA TYR A 11 -7.08 -3.23 -3.20
C TYR A 11 -8.23 -2.28 -3.51
N LEU A 12 -9.38 -2.84 -3.85
CA LEU A 12 -10.62 -2.07 -3.94
C LEU A 12 -11.19 -1.89 -2.54
N HIS A 13 -11.58 -0.67 -2.18
CA HIS A 13 -12.26 -0.44 -0.91
C HIS A 13 -13.66 -1.07 -0.92
N ALA A 14 -14.07 -1.61 0.22
CA ALA A 14 -15.42 -2.12 0.44
C ALA A 14 -16.06 -1.41 1.63
N GLY A 15 -17.30 -0.94 1.46
CA GLY A 15 -18.09 -0.34 2.55
C GLY A 15 -18.03 1.18 2.60
N ILE A 16 -17.25 1.73 3.53
CA ILE A 16 -17.38 3.14 3.98
C ILE A 16 -16.97 4.15 2.90
N ARG A 17 -16.10 3.76 1.96
CA ARG A 17 -15.51 4.68 0.97
C ARG A 17 -15.43 4.01 -0.39
N ASP A 18 -15.74 4.78 -1.42
CA ASP A 18 -15.52 4.37 -2.81
C ASP A 18 -14.11 4.77 -3.22
N GLY A 19 -13.24 3.80 -3.45
CA GLY A 19 -11.84 4.08 -3.74
C GLY A 19 -11.02 2.82 -3.89
N PHE A 20 -9.72 3.02 -4.09
CA PHE A 20 -8.76 1.94 -4.18
C PHE A 20 -7.40 2.37 -3.68
N GLU A 21 -6.59 1.37 -3.36
CA GLU A 21 -5.17 1.51 -3.04
C GLU A 21 -4.33 0.71 -4.02
N VAL A 22 -3.18 1.27 -4.38
CA VAL A 22 -2.11 0.57 -5.08
C VAL A 22 -0.82 0.69 -4.27
N VAL A 23 -0.11 -0.42 -4.14
CA VAL A 23 1.19 -0.48 -3.47
C VAL A 23 2.17 -1.28 -4.32
N PHE A 24 3.40 -0.77 -4.44
CA PHE A 24 4.53 -1.43 -5.08
C PHE A 24 5.54 -1.82 -4.02
N PHE A 25 6.05 -3.04 -4.12
CA PHE A 25 6.99 -3.59 -3.16
C PHE A 25 8.37 -3.76 -3.80
N ARG A 26 9.39 -3.29 -3.11
CA ARG A 26 10.78 -3.45 -3.52
C ARG A 26 11.59 -4.03 -2.37
N MET A 27 12.12 -5.23 -2.56
CA MET A 27 13.09 -5.78 -1.62
C MET A 27 14.42 -5.02 -1.72
N THR A 28 15.03 -4.77 -0.58
CA THR A 28 16.35 -4.14 -0.44
C THR A 28 17.23 -5.05 0.41
N GLY A 29 18.53 -4.73 0.52
CA GLY A 29 19.42 -5.46 1.42
C GLY A 29 19.07 -5.34 2.92
N ARG A 30 18.17 -4.42 3.30
CA ARG A 30 17.81 -4.12 4.70
C ARG A 30 16.36 -4.47 5.06
N GLY A 31 15.54 -4.86 4.09
CA GLY A 31 14.11 -5.08 4.27
C GLY A 31 13.34 -4.68 3.01
N PHE A 32 12.24 -3.96 3.14
CA PHE A 32 11.36 -3.60 2.01
C PHE A 32 11.09 -2.10 1.94
N ILE A 33 10.93 -1.60 0.73
CA ILE A 33 10.35 -0.28 0.46
C ILE A 33 8.97 -0.51 -0.15
N LEU A 34 7.96 0.08 0.48
CA LEU A 34 6.58 0.12 0.03
C LEU A 34 6.29 1.54 -0.48
N GLU A 35 5.98 1.65 -1.76
CA GLU A 35 5.58 2.92 -2.37
C GLU A 35 4.17 2.76 -2.92
N GLY A 36 3.27 3.63 -2.50
CA GLY A 36 1.86 3.44 -2.81
C GLY A 36 1.04 4.69 -2.59
N GLY A 37 -0.25 4.53 -2.80
CA GLY A 37 -1.20 5.59 -2.56
C GLY A 37 -2.63 5.09 -2.58
N THR A 38 -3.46 5.84 -1.88
CA THR A 38 -4.87 5.56 -1.70
C THR A 38 -5.65 6.76 -2.20
N THR A 39 -6.64 6.52 -3.05
CA THR A 39 -7.58 7.54 -3.50
C THR A 39 -8.99 7.07 -3.19
N ALA A 40 -9.82 7.94 -2.62
CA ALA A 40 -11.19 7.60 -2.31
C ALA A 40 -12.10 8.83 -2.22
N VAL A 41 -13.40 8.56 -2.24
CA VAL A 41 -14.45 9.52 -1.90
C VAL A 41 -15.07 9.09 -0.57
N GLU A 42 -15.15 10.02 0.37
CA GLU A 42 -15.80 9.83 1.67
C GLU A 42 -16.75 10.99 1.94
N GLY A 43 -18.02 10.70 2.22
CA GLY A 43 -19.02 11.75 2.42
C GLY A 43 -19.18 12.70 1.23
N GLY A 44 -18.91 12.23 0.01
CA GLY A 44 -18.94 13.04 -1.22
C GLY A 44 -17.70 13.89 -1.45
N ILE A 45 -16.69 13.82 -0.58
CA ILE A 45 -15.45 14.60 -0.68
C ILE A 45 -14.32 13.69 -1.19
N PRO A 46 -13.71 13.99 -2.36
CA PRO A 46 -12.57 13.23 -2.86
C PRO A 46 -11.29 13.57 -2.10
N TRP A 47 -10.44 12.57 -1.90
CA TRP A 47 -9.10 12.73 -1.34
C TRP A 47 -8.12 11.72 -1.93
N SER A 48 -6.84 12.05 -1.86
CA SER A 48 -5.75 11.16 -2.28
C SER A 48 -4.54 11.35 -1.37
N VAL A 49 -3.89 10.25 -1.01
CA VAL A 49 -2.65 10.23 -0.25
C VAL A 49 -1.63 9.34 -0.96
N GLN A 50 -0.37 9.77 -0.94
CA GLN A 50 0.77 8.98 -1.39
C GLN A 50 1.69 8.73 -0.20
N TYR A 51 2.34 7.59 -0.19
CA TYR A 51 3.27 7.22 0.86
C TYR A 51 4.49 6.50 0.32
N ARG A 52 5.54 6.55 1.13
CA ARG A 52 6.69 5.68 1.07
C ARG A 52 7.01 5.22 2.47
N VAL A 53 7.01 3.92 2.68
CA VAL A 53 7.32 3.28 3.97
C VAL A 53 8.50 2.34 3.75
N GLU A 54 9.52 2.46 4.58
CA GLU A 54 10.61 1.51 4.64
C GLU A 54 10.36 0.63 5.87
N VAL A 55 10.53 -0.67 5.72
CA VAL A 55 10.46 -1.63 6.83
C VAL A 55 11.68 -2.53 6.79
N ASP A 56 12.12 -3.01 7.94
CA ASP A 56 13.18 -3.99 8.04
C ASP A 56 12.68 -5.43 7.74
N GLN A 57 13.54 -6.42 7.97
CA GLN A 57 13.18 -7.84 7.76
C GLN A 57 12.14 -8.37 8.77
N ALA A 58 11.98 -7.70 9.91
CA ALA A 58 10.97 -7.99 10.92
C ALA A 58 9.65 -7.23 10.68
N TRP A 59 9.54 -6.46 9.59
CA TRP A 59 8.42 -5.59 9.26
C TRP A 59 8.24 -4.40 10.21
N GLU A 60 9.32 -3.97 10.84
CA GLU A 60 9.36 -2.75 11.67
C GLU A 60 9.78 -1.56 10.81
N THR A 61 9.10 -0.42 10.97
CA THR A 61 9.40 0.83 10.26
C THR A 61 10.60 1.56 10.83
#